data_AF-A0AAU7WBT9-F1
#
_entry.id   AF-A0AAU7WBT9-F1
#
_cell.length_a   1.000
_cell.length_b   1.000
_cell.length_c   1.000
_cell.angle_alpha   90.00
_cell.angle_beta   90.00
_cell.angle_gamma   90.00
#
_symmetry.space_group_name_H-M   'P 1'
#
loop_
_entity.id
_entity.type
_entity.pdbx_description
1 polymer ?
#
loop_
_entity_poly.entity_id
_entity_poly.type
_entity_poly.pdbx_seq_one_letter_code
_entity_poly.pdbx_strand_id
1 'polypeptide(L)' 'MSTPDPQDPAAADELDEAVRASEQHQRAEQDADPDEEVVVRDTETGRTHEERAQ' A
#
# COMPACT_ATOMS: atom_id res chain seq x y z
N MET A 1 -9.72 19.98 14.25
CA MET A 1 -9.72 18.54 13.96
C MET A 1 -10.57 17.89 15.03
N SER A 2 -11.71 17.27 14.67
CA SER A 2 -12.52 16.52 15.64
C SER A 2 -11.80 15.21 15.95
N THR A 3 -11.64 14.90 17.23
CA THR A 3 -11.22 13.57 17.67
C THR A 3 -12.32 12.56 17.33
N PRO A 4 -12.00 11.42 16.71
CA PRO A 4 -12.97 10.35 16.47
C PRO A 4 -13.63 9.92 17.77
N ASP A 5 -14.95 9.68 17.74
CA ASP A 5 -15.68 9.18 18.89
C ASP A 5 -15.33 7.69 19.11
N PRO A 6 -14.73 7.31 20.25
CA PRO A 6 -14.36 5.93 20.54
C PRO A 6 -15.57 4.99 20.72
N GLN A 7 -16.79 5.52 20.74
CA GLN A 7 -18.04 4.76 20.78
C GLN A 7 -18.67 4.58 19.39
N ASP A 8 -18.08 5.14 18.33
CA ASP A 8 -18.60 4.98 16.97
C ASP A 8 -18.30 3.55 16.45
N PRO A 9 -19.31 2.72 16.21
CA PRO A 9 -19.10 1.38 15.69
C PRO A 9 -18.42 1.39 14.31
N ALA A 10 -18.60 2.46 13.51
CA ALA A 10 -17.90 2.60 12.23
C ALA A 10 -16.39 2.81 12.42
N ALA A 11 -15.97 3.47 13.51
CA ALA A 11 -14.55 3.65 13.83
C ALA A 11 -13.87 2.35 14.25
N ALA A 12 -14.62 1.39 14.82
CA ALA A 12 -14.10 0.06 15.14
C ALA A 12 -13.85 -0.77 13.87
N ASP A 13 -14.78 -0.72 12.90
CA ASP A 13 -14.61 -1.38 11.60
C ASP A 13 -13.46 -0.79 10.78
N GLU A 14 -13.28 0.54 10.80
CA GLU A 14 -12.16 1.23 10.14
C GLU A 14 -10.79 0.85 10.73
N LEU A 15 -10.70 0.65 12.06
CA LEU A 15 -9.46 0.23 12.71
C LEU A 15 -9.09 -1.21 12.35
N ASP A 16 -10.06 -2.12 12.30
CA ASP A 16 -9.86 -3.50 11.85
C ASP A 16 -9.41 -3.55 10.38
N GLU A 17 -9.96 -2.69 9.53
CA GLU A 17 -9.55 -2.58 8.12
C GLU A 17 -8.11 -2.06 7.98
N ALA A 18 -7.73 -1.04 8.76
CA ALA A 18 -6.38 -0.49 8.74
C ALA A 18 -5.33 -1.52 9.18
N VAL A 19 -5.63 -2.34 10.19
CA VAL A 19 -4.75 -3.44 10.63
C VAL A 19 -4.62 -4.49 9.53
N ARG A 20 -5.73 -4.92 8.91
CA ARG A 20 -5.69 -5.89 7.79
C ARG A 20 -4.91 -5.37 6.59
N ALA A 21 -5.04 -4.08 6.26
CA ALA A 21 -4.27 -3.46 5.19
C ALA A 21 -2.77 -3.45 5.51
N SER A 22 -2.40 -3.13 6.76
CA SER A 22 -1.01 -3.16 7.21
C SER A 22 -0.41 -4.57 7.20
N GLU A 23 -1.16 -5.58 7.64
CA GLU A 23 -0.71 -6.98 7.59
C GLU A 23 -0.53 -7.49 6.15
N GLN A 24 -1.41 -7.10 5.23
CA GLN A 24 -1.26 -7.44 3.81
C GLN A 24 -0.04 -6.77 3.18
N HIS A 25 0.21 -5.50 3.52
CA HIS A 25 1.40 -4.78 3.06
C HIS A 25 2.69 -5.48 3.51
N GLN A 26 2.77 -5.85 4.79
CA GLN A 26 3.94 -6.54 5.35
C GLN A 26 4.19 -7.91 4.71
N ARG A 27 3.15 -8.62 4.29
CA ARG A 27 3.30 -9.90 3.56
C ARG A 27 3.74 -9.67 2.13
N ALA A 28 3.18 -8.67 1.45
CA ALA A 28 3.61 -8.29 0.10
C ALA A 28 5.10 -7.90 0.07
N GLU A 29 5.60 -7.18 1.08
CA GLU A 29 7.03 -6.87 1.22
C GLU A 29 7.89 -8.13 1.47
N GLN A 30 7.38 -9.12 2.20
CA GLN A 30 8.11 -10.37 2.47
C GLN A 30 8.16 -11.31 1.27
N ASP A 31 7.09 -11.30 0.46
CA ASP A 31 6.95 -12.11 -0.74
C ASP A 31 7.54 -11.42 -1.99
N ALA A 32 7.86 -10.12 -1.90
CA ALA A 32 8.50 -9.37 -2.98
C ALA A 32 9.88 -9.95 -3.29
N ASP A 33 10.10 -10.30 -4.56
CA ASP A 33 11.41 -10.73 -5.03
C ASP A 33 12.33 -9.49 -5.12
N PRO A 34 13.43 -9.44 -4.36
CA PRO A 34 14.33 -8.29 -4.33
C PRO A 34 15.03 -8.03 -5.69
N ASP A 35 14.98 -8.99 -6.60
CA ASP A 35 15.53 -8.89 -7.95
C ASP A 35 14.43 -8.72 -9.03
N GLU A 36 13.17 -8.51 -8.66
CA GLU A 36 12.09 -8.24 -9.62
C GLU A 36 12.28 -6.88 -10.32
N GLU A 37 12.18 -6.88 -11.66
CA GLU A 37 12.25 -5.68 -12.49
C GLU A 37 10.88 -5.36 -13.10
N VAL A 38 10.46 -4.10 -12.97
CA VAL A 38 9.20 -3.57 -13.52
C VAL A 38 9.48 -2.54 -14.61
N VAL A 39 8.62 -2.51 -15.62
CA VAL A 39 8.68 -1.48 -16.68
C VAL A 39 7.77 -0.33 -16.30
N VAL A 40 8.37 0.83 -16.01
CA VAL A 40 7.63 2.05 -15.68
C VAL A 40 7.46 2.91 -16.91
N ARG A 41 6.23 3.36 -17.14
CA ARG A 41 5.90 4.33 -18.19
C ARG A 41 5.86 5.73 -17.61
N ASP A 42 6.73 6.59 -18.11
CA ASP A 42 6.70 8.02 -17.89
C ASP A 42 5.38 8.60 -18.45
N THR A 43 4.59 9.24 -17.60
CA THR A 43 3.28 9.78 -17.95
C THR A 43 3.35 11.08 -18.76
N GLU A 44 4.46 11.80 -18.69
CA GLU A 44 4.69 13.07 -19.39
C GLU A 44 5.28 12.83 -20.78
N THR A 45 6.27 11.93 -20.89
CA THR A 45 7.01 11.67 -22.13
C THR A 45 6.55 10.41 -22.86
N GLY A 46 5.81 9.53 -22.19
CA GLY A 46 5.35 8.25 -22.73
C GLY A 46 6.46 7.19 -22.87
N ARG A 47 7.68 7.50 -22.44
CA ARG A 47 8.83 6.58 -22.50
C ARG A 47 8.72 5.51 -21.44
N THR A 48 9.32 4.35 -21.70
CA THR A 48 9.43 3.28 -20.72
C THR A 48 10.88 3.09 -20.28
N HIS A 49 11.06 2.74 -19.01
CA HIS A 49 12.35 2.31 -18.45
C HIS A 49 12.13 1.19 -17.44
N GLU A 50 13.15 0.36 -17.24
CA GLU A 50 13.15 -0.73 -16.28
C GLU A 50 13.73 -0.25 -14.94
N GLU A 51 13.06 -0.58 -13.84
CA GLU A 51 13.55 -0.34 -12.48
C GLU A 51 13.21 -1.52 -11.57
N ARG A 52 13.90 -1.63 -10.44
CA ARG A 52 13.61 -2.68 -9.45
C ARG A 52 12.29 -2.39 -8.74
N ALA A 53 11.49 -3.43 -8.53
CA ALA A 53 10.33 -3.37 -7.64
C ALA A 53 10.80 -3.05 -6.21
N GLN A 54 10.12 -2.12 -5.52
CA GLN A 54 10.35 -1.76 -4.11
C GLN A 54 9.09 -1.95 -3.29
#